data_AF-U5SG28-F1
#
_entry.id   AF-U5SG28-F1
#
_cell.length_a   1.000
_cell.length_b   1.000
_cell.length_c   1.000
_cell.angle_alpha   90.00
_cell.angle_beta   90.00
_cell.angle_gamma   90.00
#
_symmetry.space_group_name_H-M   'P 1'
#
loop_
_entity.id
_entity.type
_entity.pdbx_description
1 polymer ?
#
loop_
_entity_poly.entity_id
_entity_poly.type
_entity_poly.pdbx_seq_one_letter_code
_entity_poly.pdbx_strand_id
1 'polypeptide(L)'
;MTELHNMLIKGKPQTDLEKGLLAYKKEQLLQIAVQQQLPIRKSYTKMKIVEQLKPVIVKQAVDFFAQLDSHKKEKLIDLAMGSATAVTNETVMQFQSSIESGYVFAYLANGTITLILPNELVSSIKQDTKPVINYPQAETQPLFLRQMKNAQKIYGTYDVHHLVSVWNSYFAPTMTIEEATQLIETVQ
;
A
#
# COMPACT_ATOMS: atom_id res chain seq x y z
N MET A 1 -16.38 -4.95 -23.37
CA MET A 1 -15.98 -3.56 -23.08
C MET A 1 -16.87 -2.85 -22.04
N THR A 2 -17.70 -3.58 -21.27
CA THR A 2 -18.75 -2.99 -20.40
C THR A 2 -18.45 -3.05 -18.89
N GLU A 3 -17.41 -3.77 -18.46
CA GLU A 3 -17.18 -4.06 -17.03
C GLU A 3 -16.49 -2.91 -16.27
N LEU A 4 -15.56 -2.20 -16.91
CA LEU A 4 -14.82 -1.08 -16.29
C LEU A 4 -15.75 0.04 -15.79
N HIS A 5 -16.78 0.41 -16.56
CA HIS A 5 -17.70 1.46 -16.16
C HIS A 5 -18.51 1.14 -14.91
N ASN A 6 -18.66 -0.15 -14.60
CA ASN A 6 -19.39 -0.58 -13.42
C ASN A 6 -18.48 -0.77 -12.19
N MET A 7 -17.20 -0.39 -12.27
CA MET A 7 -16.25 -0.43 -11.15
C MET A 7 -15.78 0.96 -10.71
N LEU A 8 -15.94 1.95 -11.59
CA LEU A 8 -15.48 3.32 -11.35
C LEU A 8 -16.47 4.09 -10.47
N ILE A 9 -15.94 4.67 -9.40
CA ILE A 9 -16.64 5.63 -8.55
C ILE A 9 -16.47 7.02 -9.16
N LYS A 10 -17.57 7.72 -9.42
CA LYS A 10 -17.52 9.11 -9.87
C LYS A 10 -17.41 10.03 -8.66
N GLY A 11 -16.45 10.94 -8.68
CA GLY A 11 -16.35 12.00 -7.67
C GLY A 11 -14.96 12.14 -7.06
N LYS A 12 -14.90 12.82 -5.92
CA LYS A 12 -13.63 13.11 -5.25
C LYS A 12 -13.07 11.84 -4.60
N PRO A 13 -11.77 11.54 -4.80
CA PRO A 13 -10.99 10.58 -4.04
C PRO A 13 -11.32 10.60 -2.54
N GLN A 14 -11.64 9.45 -1.96
CA GLN A 14 -11.77 9.28 -0.51
C GLN A 14 -10.85 8.16 -0.05
N THR A 15 -10.11 8.42 1.03
CA THR A 15 -9.19 7.47 1.65
C THR A 15 -9.83 6.66 2.77
N ASP A 16 -11.04 7.02 3.20
CA ASP A 16 -11.76 6.31 4.26
C ASP A 16 -12.56 5.15 3.64
N LEU A 17 -12.40 3.93 4.18
CA LEU A 17 -13.06 2.72 3.67
C LEU A 17 -14.58 2.89 3.60
N GLU A 18 -15.16 3.47 4.65
CA GLU A 18 -16.60 3.66 4.74
C GLU A 18 -17.14 4.64 3.69
N LYS A 19 -16.45 5.76 3.46
CA LYS A 19 -16.84 6.74 2.44
C LYS A 19 -16.65 6.19 1.04
N GLY A 20 -15.61 5.39 0.82
CA GLY A 20 -15.39 4.69 -0.44
C GLY A 20 -16.50 3.68 -0.75
N LEU A 21 -16.89 2.87 0.23
CA LEU A 21 -18.00 1.93 0.08
C LEU A 21 -19.34 2.66 -0.14
N LEU A 22 -19.62 3.76 0.58
CA LEU A 22 -20.86 4.52 0.40
C LEU A 22 -20.99 5.19 -0.98
N ALA A 23 -19.85 5.44 -1.63
CA ALA A 23 -19.79 6.01 -2.97
C ALA A 23 -20.18 5.00 -4.07
N TYR A 24 -20.17 3.69 -3.77
CA TYR A 24 -20.72 2.67 -4.66
C TYR A 24 -22.26 2.72 -4.72
N LYS A 25 -22.79 2.28 -5.86
CA LYS A 25 -24.21 1.95 -6.05
C LYS A 25 -24.56 0.73 -5.20
N LYS A 26 -25.83 0.64 -4.81
CA LYS A 26 -26.33 -0.46 -3.99
C LYS A 26 -26.09 -1.84 -4.62
N GLU A 27 -26.20 -1.94 -5.95
CA GLU A 27 -25.95 -3.18 -6.69
C GLU A 27 -24.49 -3.64 -6.55
N GLN A 28 -23.54 -2.70 -6.67
CA GLN A 28 -22.11 -2.95 -6.48
C GLN A 28 -21.82 -3.41 -5.05
N LEU A 29 -22.43 -2.76 -4.04
CA LEU A 29 -22.29 -3.17 -2.64
C LEU A 29 -22.80 -4.59 -2.38
N LEU A 30 -23.89 -4.99 -3.04
CA LEU A 30 -24.39 -6.36 -2.94
C LEU A 30 -23.46 -7.36 -3.65
N GLN A 31 -22.84 -6.99 -4.76
CA GLN A 31 -21.82 -7.81 -5.42
C GLN A 31 -20.59 -8.00 -4.53
N ILE A 32 -20.09 -6.92 -3.92
CA ILE A 32 -18.97 -7.00 -2.98
C ILE A 32 -19.34 -7.90 -1.79
N ALA A 33 -20.57 -7.81 -1.28
CA ALA A 33 -21.04 -8.68 -0.20
C ALA A 33 -21.02 -10.16 -0.58
N VAL A 34 -21.39 -10.50 -1.83
CA VAL A 34 -21.30 -11.87 -2.33
C VAL A 34 -19.84 -12.34 -2.43
N GLN A 35 -18.93 -11.49 -2.94
CA GLN A 35 -17.49 -11.79 -3.01
C GLN A 35 -16.88 -12.03 -1.63
N GLN A 36 -17.31 -11.24 -0.64
CA GLN A 36 -16.91 -11.35 0.77
C GLN A 36 -17.63 -12.50 1.53
N GLN A 37 -18.45 -13.29 0.82
CA GLN A 37 -19.25 -14.38 1.37
C GLN A 37 -20.16 -13.95 2.53
N LEU A 38 -20.61 -12.68 2.51
CA LEU A 38 -21.42 -12.08 3.55
C LEU A 38 -22.91 -12.08 3.13
N PRO A 39 -23.78 -12.86 3.80
CA PRO A 39 -25.20 -12.89 3.46
C PRO A 39 -25.90 -11.58 3.87
N ILE A 40 -26.09 -10.69 2.89
CA ILE A 40 -26.77 -9.40 3.08
C ILE A 40 -28.17 -9.41 2.45
N ARG A 41 -29.16 -8.91 3.19
CA ARG A 41 -30.53 -8.76 2.67
C ARG A 41 -30.61 -7.63 1.66
N LYS A 42 -31.20 -7.89 0.49
CA LYS A 42 -31.41 -6.89 -0.58
C LYS A 42 -32.22 -5.67 -0.12
N SER A 43 -33.06 -5.81 0.91
CA SER A 43 -33.87 -4.72 1.47
C SER A 43 -33.07 -3.73 2.33
N TYR A 44 -31.82 -4.03 2.68
CA TYR A 44 -31.00 -3.13 3.50
C TYR A 44 -30.66 -1.83 2.77
N THR A 45 -30.54 -0.74 3.54
CA THR A 45 -30.06 0.55 3.05
C THR A 45 -28.56 0.46 2.77
N LYS A 46 -28.03 1.30 1.88
CA LYS A 46 -26.59 1.30 1.57
C LYS A 46 -25.73 1.41 2.83
N MET A 47 -26.12 2.30 3.75
CA MET A 47 -25.44 2.50 5.03
C MET A 47 -25.37 1.21 5.85
N LYS A 48 -26.50 0.51 6.01
CA LYS A 48 -26.56 -0.76 6.74
C LYS A 48 -25.75 -1.88 6.06
N ILE A 49 -25.65 -1.86 4.72
CA ILE A 49 -24.81 -2.79 3.97
C ILE A 49 -23.33 -2.51 4.29
N VAL A 50 -22.91 -1.25 4.21
CA VAL A 50 -21.52 -0.82 4.50
C VAL A 50 -21.11 -1.12 5.93
N GLU A 51 -21.98 -0.87 6.92
CA GLU A 51 -21.72 -1.20 8.33
C GLU A 51 -21.41 -2.68 8.56
N GLN A 52 -22.07 -3.58 7.83
CA GLN A 52 -21.81 -5.01 7.92
C GLN A 52 -20.59 -5.46 7.10
N LEU A 53 -20.35 -4.80 5.97
CA LEU A 53 -19.27 -5.15 5.04
C LEU A 53 -17.89 -4.70 5.57
N LYS A 54 -17.81 -3.50 6.16
CA LYS A 54 -16.58 -2.89 6.69
C LYS A 54 -15.77 -3.82 7.61
N PRO A 55 -16.34 -4.40 8.68
CA PRO A 55 -15.56 -5.27 9.58
C PRO A 55 -15.09 -6.56 8.90
N VAL A 56 -15.87 -7.08 7.94
CA VAL A 56 -15.49 -8.30 7.19
C VAL A 56 -14.33 -8.01 6.25
N ILE A 57 -14.40 -6.90 5.50
CA ILE A 57 -13.32 -6.46 4.61
C ILE A 57 -12.04 -6.23 5.40
N VAL A 58 -12.08 -5.50 6.52
CA VAL A 58 -10.87 -5.25 7.33
C VAL A 58 -10.26 -6.56 7.84
N LYS A 59 -11.09 -7.52 8.26
CA LYS A 59 -10.63 -8.82 8.76
C LYS A 59 -10.01 -9.68 7.64
N GLN A 60 -10.66 -9.76 6.48
CA GLN A 60 -10.21 -10.60 5.36
C GLN A 60 -9.11 -9.95 4.53
N ALA A 61 -8.88 -8.64 4.68
CA ALA A 61 -7.86 -7.92 3.93
C ALA A 61 -6.45 -8.49 4.13
N VAL A 62 -6.11 -8.92 5.35
CA VAL A 62 -4.79 -9.52 5.63
C VAL A 62 -4.58 -10.76 4.77
N ASP A 63 -5.53 -11.70 4.81
CA ASP A 63 -5.47 -12.95 4.04
C ASP A 63 -5.51 -12.70 2.53
N PHE A 64 -6.35 -11.76 2.09
CA PHE A 64 -6.46 -11.39 0.67
C PHE A 64 -5.15 -10.80 0.15
N PHE A 65 -4.57 -9.83 0.86
CA PHE A 65 -3.32 -9.21 0.43
C PHE A 65 -2.16 -10.21 0.51
N ALA A 66 -2.13 -11.10 1.51
CA ALA A 66 -1.11 -12.14 1.62
C ALA A 66 -1.01 -13.02 0.35
N GLN A 67 -2.14 -13.28 -0.30
CA GLN A 67 -2.24 -14.11 -1.51
C GLN A 67 -1.92 -13.37 -2.83
N LEU A 68 -1.71 -12.04 -2.80
CA LEU A 68 -1.36 -11.29 -4.00
C LEU A 68 0.10 -11.52 -4.42
N ASP A 69 0.32 -11.50 -5.73
CA ASP A 69 1.65 -11.53 -6.35
C ASP A 69 2.52 -10.39 -5.81
N SER A 70 3.83 -10.64 -5.65
CA SER A 70 4.79 -9.65 -5.11
C SER A 70 4.74 -8.30 -5.84
N HIS A 71 4.62 -8.33 -7.18
CA HIS A 71 4.50 -7.14 -8.02
C HIS A 71 3.19 -6.34 -7.78
N LYS A 72 2.08 -7.01 -7.43
CA LYS A 72 0.83 -6.33 -7.05
C LYS A 72 0.92 -5.75 -5.64
N LYS A 73 1.58 -6.46 -4.71
CA LYS A 73 1.84 -5.96 -3.36
C LYS A 73 2.68 -4.68 -3.39
N GLU A 74 3.78 -4.66 -4.13
CA GLU A 74 4.64 -3.46 -4.27
C GLU A 74 3.85 -2.25 -4.77
N LYS A 75 3.06 -2.41 -5.84
CA LYS A 75 2.20 -1.34 -6.35
C LYS A 75 1.14 -0.88 -5.34
N LEU A 76 0.59 -1.78 -4.52
CA LEU A 76 -0.34 -1.39 -3.44
C LEU A 76 0.37 -0.64 -2.32
N ILE A 77 1.61 -0.98 -2.02
CA ILE A 77 2.45 -0.25 -1.06
C ILE A 77 2.74 1.15 -1.57
N ASP A 78 3.07 1.30 -2.86
CA ASP A 78 3.27 2.62 -3.48
C ASP A 78 1.99 3.48 -3.40
N LEU A 79 0.83 2.88 -3.68
CA LEU A 79 -0.47 3.54 -3.50
C LEU A 79 -0.73 3.91 -2.03
N ALA A 80 -0.33 3.06 -1.08
CA ALA A 80 -0.45 3.31 0.36
C ALA A 80 0.46 4.45 0.86
N MET A 81 1.58 4.70 0.17
CA MET A 81 2.53 5.77 0.51
C MET A 81 2.11 7.14 -0.04
N GLY A 82 0.91 7.25 -0.63
CA GLY A 82 0.36 8.54 -1.08
C GLY A 82 0.70 8.89 -2.52
N SER A 83 1.24 7.94 -3.30
CA SER A 83 1.39 8.09 -4.75
C SER A 83 0.05 7.92 -5.45
N ALA A 84 -0.88 8.86 -5.22
CA ALA A 84 -2.12 8.98 -5.97
C ALA A 84 -1.79 9.27 -7.44
N THR A 85 -1.53 8.21 -8.20
CA THR A 85 -1.09 8.30 -9.57
C THR A 85 -2.29 8.16 -10.49
N ALA A 86 -2.34 9.01 -11.51
CA ALA A 86 -3.21 8.81 -12.65
C ALA A 86 -2.87 7.44 -13.24
N VAL A 87 -3.84 6.53 -13.27
CA VAL A 87 -3.63 5.17 -13.79
C VAL A 87 -4.34 4.97 -15.11
N THR A 88 -3.75 4.13 -15.95
CA THR A 88 -4.35 3.68 -17.21
C THR A 88 -5.43 2.62 -16.96
N ASN A 89 -6.32 2.41 -17.93
CA ASN A 89 -7.33 1.35 -17.87
C ASN A 89 -6.69 -0.04 -17.67
N GLU A 90 -5.53 -0.29 -18.26
CA GLU A 90 -4.78 -1.55 -18.08
C GLU A 90 -4.37 -1.76 -16.62
N THR A 91 -3.95 -0.70 -15.94
CA THR A 91 -3.60 -0.77 -14.52
C THR A 91 -4.84 -1.03 -13.66
N VAL A 92 -5.99 -0.44 -14.01
CA VAL A 92 -7.26 -0.72 -13.32
C VAL A 92 -7.63 -2.21 -13.44
N MET A 93 -7.45 -2.80 -14.62
CA MET A 93 -7.69 -4.23 -14.85
C MET A 93 -6.76 -5.12 -14.01
N GLN A 94 -5.50 -4.70 -13.77
CA GLN A 94 -4.58 -5.45 -12.90
C GLN A 94 -5.06 -5.53 -11.44
N PHE A 95 -5.88 -4.57 -11.00
CA PHE A 95 -6.47 -4.50 -9.66
C PHE A 95 -7.96 -4.84 -9.64
N GLN A 96 -8.51 -5.38 -10.72
CA GLN A 96 -9.94 -5.69 -10.84
C GLN A 96 -10.46 -6.51 -9.65
N SER A 97 -9.77 -7.59 -9.29
CA SER A 97 -10.17 -8.45 -8.16
C SER A 97 -10.20 -7.70 -6.82
N SER A 98 -9.23 -6.80 -6.60
CA SER A 98 -9.16 -5.97 -5.40
C SER A 98 -10.27 -4.92 -5.37
N ILE A 99 -10.66 -4.40 -6.53
CA ILE A 99 -11.75 -3.42 -6.67
C ILE A 99 -13.11 -4.09 -6.47
N GLU A 100 -13.35 -5.22 -7.12
CA GLU A 100 -14.58 -6.01 -7.00
C GLU A 100 -14.81 -6.54 -5.59
N SER A 101 -13.73 -6.80 -4.85
CA SER A 101 -13.79 -7.24 -3.47
C SER A 101 -13.90 -6.09 -2.47
N GLY A 102 -13.83 -4.83 -2.93
CA GLY A 102 -13.97 -3.64 -2.09
C GLY A 102 -12.72 -3.30 -1.26
N TYR A 103 -11.55 -3.82 -1.62
CA TYR A 103 -10.27 -3.51 -0.98
C TYR A 103 -9.59 -2.28 -1.57
N VAL A 104 -9.84 -1.99 -2.85
CA VAL A 104 -9.27 -0.83 -3.57
C VAL A 104 -10.40 -0.09 -4.25
N PHE A 105 -10.33 1.24 -4.30
CA PHE A 105 -11.31 2.06 -4.97
C PHE A 105 -10.72 2.73 -6.21
N ALA A 106 -11.42 2.62 -7.33
CA ALA A 106 -11.08 3.32 -8.56
C ALA A 106 -11.99 4.53 -8.74
N TYR A 107 -11.43 5.74 -8.60
CA TYR A 107 -12.15 6.99 -8.77
C TYR A 107 -11.90 7.57 -10.15
N LEU A 108 -12.97 8.00 -10.83
CA LEU A 108 -12.89 8.77 -12.06
C LEU A 108 -13.19 10.25 -11.75
N ALA A 109 -12.16 11.09 -11.82
CA ALA A 109 -12.26 12.54 -11.64
C ALA A 109 -11.61 13.26 -12.83
N ASN A 110 -12.35 14.17 -13.48
CA ASN A 110 -11.88 14.99 -14.61
C ASN A 110 -11.27 14.19 -15.78
N GLY A 111 -11.77 12.96 -16.04
CA GLY A 111 -11.26 12.09 -17.10
C GLY A 111 -10.05 11.24 -16.70
N THR A 112 -9.55 11.41 -15.47
CA THR A 112 -8.43 10.65 -14.92
C THR A 112 -8.92 9.61 -13.93
N ILE A 113 -8.39 8.38 -14.02
CA ILE A 113 -8.67 7.33 -13.04
C ILE A 113 -7.58 7.35 -11.97
N THR A 114 -7.99 7.34 -10.70
CA THR A 114 -7.11 7.29 -9.53
C THR A 114 -7.47 6.07 -8.70
N LEU A 115 -6.48 5.23 -8.40
CA LEU A 115 -6.65 4.13 -7.45
C LEU A 115 -6.36 4.62 -6.04
N ILE A 116 -7.20 4.21 -5.11
CA ILE A 116 -7.06 4.56 -3.70
C ILE A 116 -7.17 3.30 -2.87
N LEU A 117 -6.15 3.09 -2.05
CA LEU A 117 -6.18 2.13 -0.98
C LEU A 117 -6.72 2.81 0.29
N PRO A 118 -7.73 2.25 0.95
CA PRO A 118 -8.26 2.82 2.19
C PRO A 118 -7.25 2.78 3.33
N ASN A 119 -7.22 3.82 4.15
CA ASN A 119 -6.29 3.96 5.27
C ASN A 119 -6.38 2.79 6.25
N GLU A 120 -7.59 2.27 6.47
CA GLU A 120 -7.85 1.14 7.35
C GLU A 120 -7.21 -0.18 6.87
N LEU A 121 -6.85 -0.25 5.60
CA LEU A 121 -6.28 -1.45 4.95
C LEU A 121 -4.77 -1.34 4.72
N VAL A 122 -4.18 -0.16 4.92
CA VAL A 122 -2.74 0.08 4.76
C VAL A 122 -1.91 -0.80 5.68
N SER A 123 -2.36 -0.98 6.93
CA SER A 123 -1.69 -1.85 7.90
C SER A 123 -1.69 -3.32 7.48
N SER A 124 -2.75 -3.78 6.81
CA SER A 124 -2.89 -5.16 6.35
C SER A 124 -1.89 -5.55 5.26
N ILE A 125 -1.42 -4.59 4.47
CA ILE A 125 -0.37 -4.82 3.45
C ILE A 125 1.03 -4.79 4.07
N LYS A 126 1.23 -3.93 5.08
CA LYS A 126 2.54 -3.72 5.72
C LYS A 126 2.97 -4.84 6.68
N GLN A 127 2.10 -5.80 6.99
CA GLN A 127 2.44 -6.89 7.91
C GLN A 127 3.55 -7.82 7.38
N ASP A 128 3.76 -7.90 6.06
CA ASP A 128 4.82 -8.72 5.44
C ASP A 128 6.09 -7.93 5.04
N THR A 129 6.01 -6.61 4.92
CA THR A 129 7.14 -5.79 4.45
C THR A 129 7.71 -4.96 5.59
N LYS A 130 8.95 -5.29 5.99
CA LYS A 130 9.78 -4.43 6.85
C LYS A 130 9.68 -2.98 6.35
N PRO A 131 9.53 -1.99 7.24
CA PRO A 131 9.36 -0.61 6.84
C PRO A 131 10.62 -0.15 6.10
N VAL A 132 10.51 0.02 4.78
CA VAL A 132 11.53 0.68 3.97
C VAL A 132 11.30 2.18 4.12
N ILE A 133 12.26 2.87 4.72
CA ILE A 133 12.21 4.32 4.91
C ILE A 133 12.90 4.97 3.72
N ASN A 134 12.11 5.65 2.89
CA ASN A 134 12.62 6.48 1.78
C ASN A 134 13.12 7.82 2.34
N TYR A 135 14.44 8.01 2.36
CA TYR A 135 15.04 9.31 2.64
C TYR A 135 15.56 9.93 1.33
N PRO A 136 15.49 11.26 1.16
CA PRO A 136 16.21 11.94 0.10
C PRO A 136 17.70 11.56 0.15
N GLN A 137 18.33 11.27 -1.00
CA GLN A 137 19.75 10.86 -1.07
C GLN A 137 20.69 11.78 -0.26
N ALA A 138 20.40 13.09 -0.21
CA ALA A 138 21.18 14.07 0.55
C ALA A 138 21.20 13.83 2.08
N GLU A 139 20.19 13.15 2.64
CA GLU A 139 20.08 12.87 4.08
C GLU A 139 20.55 11.46 4.45
N THR A 140 20.80 10.59 3.48
CA THR A 140 21.16 9.18 3.71
C THR A 140 22.57 9.00 4.28
N GLN A 141 23.52 9.80 3.80
CA GLN A 141 24.94 9.73 4.22
C GLN A 141 25.15 10.04 5.71
N PRO A 142 24.64 11.15 6.29
CA PRO A 142 24.83 11.44 7.71
C PRO A 142 24.15 10.42 8.63
N LEU A 143 23.05 9.82 8.18
CA LEU A 143 22.35 8.77 8.91
C LEU A 143 23.13 7.45 8.94
N PHE A 144 23.73 7.05 7.82
CA PHE A 144 24.59 5.86 7.76
C PHE A 144 25.81 6.03 8.68
N LEU A 145 26.47 7.18 8.65
CA LEU A 145 27.60 7.49 9.53
C LEU A 145 27.21 7.48 11.02
N ARG A 146 26.00 7.96 11.34
CA ARG A 146 25.47 7.91 12.70
C ARG A 146 25.24 6.46 13.14
N GLN A 147 24.70 5.60 12.27
CA GLN A 147 24.56 4.18 12.55
C GLN A 147 25.93 3.52 12.79
N MET A 148 26.92 3.79 11.94
CA MET A 148 28.27 3.27 12.11
C MET A 148 28.85 3.69 13.48
N LYS A 149 28.79 4.98 13.83
CA LYS A 149 29.26 5.48 15.14
C LYS A 149 28.53 4.83 16.31
N ASN A 150 27.23 4.58 16.18
CA ASN A 150 26.46 3.89 17.21
C ASN A 150 26.88 2.41 17.33
N ALA A 151 27.07 1.71 16.22
CA ALA A 151 27.54 0.33 16.21
C ALA A 151 28.93 0.22 16.86
N GLN A 152 29.85 1.12 16.50
CA GLN A 152 31.18 1.19 17.10
C GLN A 152 31.10 1.50 18.61
N LYS A 153 30.21 2.39 19.04
CA LYS A 153 30.01 2.71 20.46
C LYS A 153 29.47 1.53 21.27
N ILE A 154 28.58 0.73 20.69
CA ILE A 154 27.94 -0.39 21.37
C ILE A 154 28.84 -1.63 21.38
N TYR A 155 29.47 -1.95 20.25
CA TYR A 155 30.21 -3.20 20.04
C TYR A 155 31.73 -3.02 20.02
N GLY A 156 32.24 -1.79 20.14
CA GLY A 156 33.67 -1.44 20.07
C GLY A 156 34.26 -1.51 18.65
N THR A 157 33.60 -2.24 17.75
CA THR A 157 34.00 -2.47 16.37
C THR A 157 32.77 -2.41 15.46
N TYR A 158 32.99 -2.38 14.14
CA TYR A 158 31.93 -2.51 13.16
C TYR A 158 32.42 -3.35 11.98
N ASP A 159 31.51 -4.13 11.40
CA ASP A 159 31.72 -4.82 10.12
C ASP A 159 30.92 -4.10 9.03
N VAL A 160 31.61 -3.68 7.97
CA VAL A 160 31.01 -2.91 6.87
C VAL A 160 29.96 -3.74 6.14
N HIS A 161 30.20 -5.04 5.95
CA HIS A 161 29.23 -5.94 5.32
C HIS A 161 27.94 -6.03 6.14
N HIS A 162 28.06 -6.21 7.45
CA HIS A 162 26.91 -6.22 8.35
C HIS A 162 26.18 -4.87 8.39
N LEU A 163 26.90 -3.75 8.44
CA LEU A 163 26.30 -2.41 8.41
C LEU A 163 25.48 -2.17 7.14
N VAL A 164 26.04 -2.49 5.98
CA VAL A 164 25.36 -2.36 4.69
C VAL A 164 24.16 -3.30 4.60
N SER A 165 24.28 -4.53 5.09
CA SER A 165 23.16 -5.49 5.12
C SER A 165 22.01 -4.99 6.00
N VAL A 166 22.31 -4.45 7.18
CA VAL A 166 21.31 -3.87 8.07
C VAL A 166 20.71 -2.61 7.44
N TRP A 167 21.53 -1.71 6.88
CA TRP A 167 21.05 -0.50 6.22
C TRP A 167 20.08 -0.80 5.07
N ASN A 168 20.48 -1.69 4.15
CA ASN A 168 19.66 -2.08 3.00
C ASN A 168 18.39 -2.85 3.38
N SER A 169 18.29 -3.34 4.62
CA SER A 169 17.07 -3.97 5.13
C SER A 169 15.98 -2.97 5.54
N TYR A 170 16.34 -1.68 5.75
CA TYR A 170 15.44 -0.67 6.29
C TYR A 170 15.41 0.65 5.51
N PHE A 171 16.40 0.92 4.66
CA PHE A 171 16.53 2.22 3.99
C PHE A 171 16.61 2.06 2.46
N ALA A 172 15.96 2.99 1.75
CA ALA A 172 16.10 3.17 0.31
C ALA A 172 16.52 4.62 0.01
N PRO A 173 17.45 4.85 -0.94
CA PRO A 173 18.11 3.87 -1.81
C PRO A 173 19.13 2.97 -1.10
N THR A 174 19.33 1.76 -1.65
CA THR A 174 20.31 0.79 -1.16
C THR A 174 21.74 1.30 -1.38
N MET A 175 22.60 1.06 -0.42
CA MET A 175 24.02 1.42 -0.46
C MET A 175 24.86 0.20 -0.84
N THR A 176 25.85 0.38 -1.70
CA THR A 176 26.84 -0.67 -1.99
C THR A 176 27.95 -0.70 -0.94
N ILE A 177 28.68 -1.80 -0.85
CA ILE A 177 29.83 -1.91 0.06
C ILE A 177 30.92 -0.90 -0.32
N GLU A 178 31.10 -0.66 -1.62
CA GLU A 178 32.07 0.30 -2.16
C GLU A 178 31.72 1.73 -1.76
N GLU A 179 30.45 2.12 -1.92
CA GLU A 179 29.93 3.42 -1.46
C GLU A 179 30.10 3.59 0.05
N ALA A 180 29.72 2.58 0.83
CA ALA A 180 29.86 2.61 2.28
C ALA A 180 31.32 2.76 2.73
N THR A 181 32.25 2.05 2.08
CA THR A 181 33.68 2.11 2.41
C THR A 181 34.25 3.49 2.12
N GLN A 182 33.96 4.05 0.94
CA GLN A 182 34.38 5.40 0.57
C GLN A 182 33.85 6.45 1.56
N LEU A 183 32.60 6.31 2.00
CA LEU A 183 31.94 7.24 2.90
C LEU A 183 32.56 7.20 4.31
N ILE A 184 33.02 6.02 4.75
CA ILE A 184 33.73 5.84 6.03
C ILE A 184 35.15 6.42 5.95
N GLU A 185 35.88 6.14 4.87
CA GLU A 185 37.25 6.65 4.65
C GLU A 185 37.29 8.18 4.53
N THR A 186 36.23 8.81 4.03
CA THR A 186 36.14 10.28 3.93
C THR A 186 35.98 10.97 5.30
N VAL A 187 35.58 10.23 6.34
CA VAL A 187 35.22 10.77 7.67
C VAL A 187 36.24 10.41 8.75
N GLN A 188 37.15 9.46 8.48
CA GLN A 188 38.29 9.12 9.32
C GLN A 188 39.46 10.08 9.13
#